data_AF-A0A0R1UQY1-F1
#
_entry.id   AF-A0A0R1UQY1-F1
#
_cell.length_a   1.000
_cell.length_b   1.000
_cell.length_c   1.000
_cell.angle_alpha   90.00
_cell.angle_beta   90.00
_cell.angle_gamma   90.00
#
_symmetry.space_group_name_H-M   'P 1'
#
loop_
_entity.id
_entity.type
_entity.pdbx_description
1 polymer ?
#
loop_
_entity_poly.entity_id
_entity_poly.type
_entity_poly.pdbx_seq_one_letter_code
_entity_poly.pdbx_strand_id
1 'polypeptide(L)'
;MAKDDYFVIMYLFLKRLYALLKSGKTITNDEIDEFGQSYNQDYWEYILINLAKEGYIEGAVEAKTLGGGSVAYKDVKITPSGIEYLFSNSMMERVKNTLKDIKGIVPGF
;
A
#
# COMPACT_ATOMS: atom_id res chain seq x y z
N MET A 1 -11.68 -10.95 -2.84
CA MET A 1 -11.62 -9.80 -1.88
C MET A 1 -12.05 -8.56 -2.64
N ALA A 2 -12.45 -7.48 -1.98
CA ALA A 2 -12.84 -6.26 -2.69
C ALA A 2 -11.60 -5.45 -3.12
N LYS A 3 -11.74 -4.49 -4.05
CA LYS A 3 -10.62 -3.64 -4.54
C LYS A 3 -10.03 -2.75 -3.45
N ASP A 4 -10.87 -2.40 -2.51
CA ASP A 4 -10.65 -1.58 -1.32
C ASP A 4 -10.38 -2.45 -0.08
N ASP A 5 -10.16 -3.75 -0.24
CA ASP A 5 -9.74 -4.62 0.87
C ASP A 5 -8.32 -4.27 1.33
N TYR A 6 -8.11 -4.26 2.64
CA TYR A 6 -6.84 -3.95 3.30
C TYR A 6 -5.64 -4.62 2.63
N PHE A 7 -5.71 -5.92 2.41
CA PHE A 7 -4.58 -6.69 1.87
C PHE A 7 -4.33 -6.41 0.38
N VAL A 8 -5.37 -6.00 -0.36
CA VAL A 8 -5.25 -5.61 -1.76
C VAL A 8 -4.54 -4.27 -1.87
N ILE A 9 -4.95 -3.28 -1.07
CA ILE A 9 -4.33 -1.95 -1.04
C ILE A 9 -2.87 -2.06 -0.60
N MET A 10 -2.61 -2.77 0.49
CA MET A 10 -1.26 -3.08 0.97
C MET A 10 -0.39 -3.70 -0.12
N TYR A 11 -0.88 -4.73 -0.81
CA TYR A 11 -0.12 -5.36 -1.91
C TYR A 11 0.21 -4.38 -3.03
N LEU A 12 -0.78 -3.60 -3.49
CA LEU A 12 -0.62 -2.66 -4.59
C LEU A 12 0.40 -1.57 -4.24
N PHE A 13 0.34 -1.05 -3.02
CA PHE A 13 1.27 -0.03 -2.54
C PHE A 13 2.69 -0.58 -2.41
N LEU A 14 2.89 -1.71 -1.75
CA LEU A 14 4.19 -2.37 -1.65
C LEU A 14 4.77 -2.70 -3.03
N LYS A 15 3.93 -3.17 -3.97
CA LYS A 15 4.34 -3.44 -5.34
C LYS A 15 4.82 -2.17 -6.06
N ARG A 16 4.16 -1.02 -5.84
CA ARG A 16 4.58 0.28 -6.37
C ARG A 16 5.95 0.68 -5.81
N LEU A 17 6.12 0.61 -4.48
CA LEU A 17 7.40 0.92 -3.83
C LEU A 17 8.53 0.04 -4.34
N TYR A 18 8.28 -1.27 -4.50
CA TYR A 18 9.28 -2.20 -5.03
C TYR A 18 9.65 -1.92 -6.49
N ALA A 19 8.68 -1.53 -7.33
CA ALA A 19 8.96 -1.14 -8.70
C ALA A 19 9.86 0.12 -8.77
N LEU A 20 9.59 1.11 -7.91
CA LEU A 20 10.41 2.32 -7.81
C LEU A 20 11.82 2.01 -7.31
N LEU A 21 11.95 1.19 -6.26
CA LEU A 21 13.24 0.74 -5.72
C LEU A 21 14.10 0.09 -6.81
N LYS A 22 13.54 -0.83 -7.61
CA LYS A 22 14.26 -1.47 -8.73
C LYS A 22 14.71 -0.49 -9.81
N SER A 23 14.03 0.65 -9.94
CA SER A 23 14.39 1.71 -10.89
C SER A 23 15.32 2.78 -10.30
N GLY A 24 15.78 2.61 -9.05
CA GLY A 24 16.61 3.60 -8.36
C GLY A 24 15.86 4.88 -7.99
N LYS A 25 14.53 4.84 -7.91
CA LYS A 25 13.66 5.97 -7.57
C LYS A 25 13.01 5.76 -6.20
N THR A 26 12.57 6.85 -5.59
CA THR A 26 11.73 6.86 -4.39
C THR A 26 10.36 7.44 -4.73
N ILE A 27 9.34 7.02 -3.98
CA ILE A 27 8.01 7.61 -4.10
C ILE A 27 8.04 9.03 -3.53
N THR A 28 7.36 9.98 -4.19
CA THR A 28 7.17 11.33 -3.63
C THR A 28 5.97 11.36 -2.68
N ASN A 29 5.87 12.41 -1.86
CA ASN A 29 4.71 12.61 -1.00
C ASN A 29 3.43 12.78 -1.84
N ASP A 30 3.49 13.54 -2.94
CA ASP A 30 2.36 13.72 -3.85
C ASP A 30 1.87 12.39 -4.46
N GLU A 31 2.78 11.48 -4.81
CA GLU A 31 2.42 10.15 -5.32
C GLU A 31 1.76 9.26 -4.24
N ILE A 32 2.14 9.42 -2.97
CA ILE A 32 1.47 8.74 -1.84
C ILE A 32 0.05 9.28 -1.67
N ASP A 33 -0.11 10.61 -1.73
CA ASP A 33 -1.40 11.27 -1.62
C ASP A 33 -2.33 10.89 -2.77
N GLU A 34 -1.85 10.94 -4.01
CA GLU A 34 -2.60 10.51 -5.20
C GLU A 34 -3.05 9.05 -5.09
N PHE A 35 -2.19 8.16 -4.57
CA PHE A 35 -2.55 6.77 -4.32
C PHE A 35 -3.68 6.64 -3.30
N GLY A 36 -3.61 7.42 -2.22
CA GLY A 36 -4.60 7.44 -1.13
C GLY A 36 -5.95 8.03 -1.51
N GLN A 37 -6.01 8.95 -2.48
CA GLN A 37 -7.24 9.65 -2.90
C GLN A 37 -8.38 8.73 -3.36
N SER A 38 -8.07 7.50 -3.79
CA SER A 38 -9.07 6.51 -4.21
C SER A 38 -9.80 5.84 -3.03
N TYR A 39 -9.40 6.14 -1.79
CA TYR A 39 -9.87 5.46 -0.58
C TYR A 39 -10.35 6.47 0.47
N ASN A 40 -11.06 5.98 1.47
CA ASN A 40 -11.32 6.77 2.67
C ASN A 40 -9.98 7.14 3.35
N GLN A 41 -9.82 8.40 3.73
CA GLN A 41 -8.57 8.93 4.27
C GLN A 41 -8.14 8.22 5.56
N ASP A 42 -9.03 8.10 6.56
CA ASP A 42 -8.72 7.43 7.83
C ASP A 42 -8.29 5.97 7.60
N TYR A 43 -8.90 5.32 6.63
CA TYR A 43 -8.56 3.95 6.26
C TYR A 43 -7.18 3.84 5.58
N TRP A 44 -6.86 4.76 4.68
CA TRP A 44 -5.56 4.84 4.05
C TRP A 44 -4.44 5.12 5.07
N GLU A 45 -4.68 6.08 5.95
CA GLU A 45 -3.78 6.42 7.06
C GLU A 45 -3.57 5.23 7.99
N TYR A 46 -4.65 4.52 8.34
CA TYR A 46 -4.57 3.27 9.12
C TYR A 46 -3.69 2.23 8.45
N ILE A 47 -3.83 2.02 7.13
CA ILE A 47 -2.99 1.08 6.37
C ILE A 47 -1.52 1.51 6.43
N LEU A 48 -1.19 2.76 6.10
CA LEU A 48 0.18 3.27 6.11
C LEU A 48 0.87 3.08 7.46
N ILE A 49 0.16 3.38 8.55
CA ILE A 49 0.69 3.21 9.90
C ILE A 49 0.95 1.74 10.24
N ASN A 50 0.03 0.83 9.89
CA ASN A 50 0.24 -0.59 10.15
C ASN A 50 1.38 -1.17 9.29
N LEU A 51 1.52 -0.72 8.04
CA LEU A 51 2.67 -1.10 7.21
C LEU A 51 4.01 -0.70 7.84
N ALA A 52 4.07 0.49 8.42
CA ALA A 52 5.26 0.97 9.13
C ALA A 52 5.49 0.22 10.45
N LYS A 53 4.45 0.02 11.26
CA LYS A 53 4.54 -0.69 12.56
C LYS A 53 4.93 -2.16 12.39
N GLU A 54 4.43 -2.83 11.37
CA GLU A 54 4.79 -4.21 11.04
C GLU A 54 6.13 -4.30 10.30
N GLY A 55 6.76 -3.18 9.98
CA GLY A 55 8.08 -3.11 9.38
C GLY A 55 8.10 -3.50 7.90
N TYR A 56 6.98 -3.44 7.18
CA TYR A 56 6.94 -3.64 5.72
C TYR A 56 7.40 -2.41 4.95
N ILE A 57 7.22 -1.22 5.54
CA ILE A 57 7.74 0.04 5.02
C ILE A 57 8.45 0.82 6.12
N GLU A 58 9.30 1.75 5.72
CA GLU A 58 9.91 2.76 6.57
C GLU A 58 9.48 4.15 6.10
N GLY A 59 9.71 5.16 6.95
CA GLY A 59 9.48 6.56 6.58
C GLY A 59 8.06 7.06 6.78
N ALA A 60 7.17 6.31 7.42
CA ALA A 60 5.84 6.75 7.85
C ALA A 60 5.68 6.61 9.37
N VAL A 61 5.14 7.63 10.04
CA VAL A 61 4.94 7.67 11.49
C VAL A 61 3.61 8.32 11.86
N GLU A 62 3.07 7.94 13.01
CA GLU A 62 1.90 8.63 13.58
C GLU A 62 2.31 10.04 14.03
N ALA A 63 1.61 11.04 13.52
CA ALA A 63 1.71 12.43 13.94
C ALA A 63 0.45 12.79 14.75
N LYS A 64 0.64 13.40 15.92
CA LYS A 64 -0.47 13.95 16.70
C LYS A 64 -0.76 15.36 16.19
N THR A 65 -1.94 15.57 15.64
CA THR A 65 -2.42 16.92 15.28
C THR A 65 -3.52 17.37 16.23
N LEU A 66 -3.76 18.68 16.30
CA LEU A 66 -4.79 19.29 17.17
C LEU A 66 -6.22 18.82 16.82
N GLY A 67 -6.45 18.20 15.66
CA GLY A 67 -7.75 17.68 15.21
C GLY A 67 -7.90 16.16 15.22
N GLY A 68 -6.87 15.40 15.62
CA GLY A 68 -6.83 13.94 15.52
C GLY A 68 -5.45 13.40 15.11
N GLY A 69 -5.30 12.07 15.11
CA GLY A 69 -4.11 11.43 14.55
C GLY A 69 -4.03 11.70 13.04
N SER A 70 -2.83 11.98 12.53
CA SER A 70 -2.53 12.09 11.11
C SER A 70 -1.25 11.30 10.82
N VAL A 71 -0.93 11.02 9.57
CA VAL A 71 0.30 10.32 9.19
C VAL A 71 1.31 11.32 8.65
N ALA A 72 2.48 11.40 9.28
CA ALA A 72 3.62 12.09 8.69
C ALA A 72 4.48 11.06 7.96
N TYR A 73 4.83 11.35 6.70
CA TYR A 73 5.72 10.51 5.93
C TYR A 73 6.79 11.31 5.19
N LYS A 74 7.99 10.71 5.14
CA LYS A 74 9.17 11.23 4.49
C LYS A 74 10.04 10.06 4.03
N ASP A 75 10.50 10.12 2.78
CA ASP A 75 11.40 9.14 2.18
C ASP A 75 10.88 7.70 2.33
N VAL A 76 9.58 7.49 2.07
CA VAL A 76 8.93 6.17 2.25
C VAL A 76 9.57 5.12 1.36
N LYS A 77 9.94 3.99 1.97
CA LYS A 77 10.64 2.89 1.31
C LYS A 77 10.08 1.55 1.76
N ILE A 78 10.10 0.57 0.86
CA ILE A 78 9.80 -0.82 1.19
C ILE A 78 11.01 -1.47 1.86
N THR A 79 10.77 -2.33 2.84
CA THR A 79 11.80 -3.10 3.56
C THR A 79 11.95 -4.51 2.96
N PRO A 80 12.99 -5.29 3.34
CA PRO A 80 13.07 -6.71 3.01
C PRO A 80 11.82 -7.50 3.40
N SER A 81 11.24 -7.24 4.58
CA SER A 81 10.00 -7.90 5.02
C SER A 81 8.80 -7.53 4.14
N GLY A 82 8.70 -6.28 3.70
CA GLY A 82 7.68 -5.87 2.72
C GLY A 82 7.86 -6.56 1.37
N ILE A 83 9.11 -6.79 0.94
CA ILE A 83 9.43 -7.54 -0.28
C ILE A 83 9.05 -9.02 -0.12
N GLU A 84 9.43 -9.67 0.98
CA GLU A 84 9.05 -11.06 1.26
C GLU A 84 7.54 -11.26 1.23
N TYR A 85 6.79 -10.30 1.80
CA TYR A 85 5.34 -10.31 1.78
C TYR A 85 4.78 -10.36 0.34
N LEU A 86 5.33 -9.56 -0.58
CA LEU A 86 4.93 -9.56 -2.00
C LEU A 86 5.14 -10.92 -2.69
N PHE A 87 6.12 -11.71 -2.24
CA PHE A 87 6.48 -13.00 -2.84
C PHE A 87 5.93 -14.21 -2.07
N SER A 88 5.21 -14.00 -0.97
CA SER A 88 4.60 -15.09 -0.23
C SER A 88 3.46 -15.75 -1.03
N ASN A 89 3.47 -17.09 -1.09
CA ASN A 89 2.56 -17.87 -1.94
C ASN A 89 1.08 -17.65 -1.58
N SER A 90 0.74 -17.60 -0.30
CA SER A 90 -0.63 -17.36 0.15
C SER A 90 -1.14 -15.97 -0.23
N MET A 91 -0.29 -14.95 -0.16
CA MET A 91 -0.62 -13.58 -0.56
C MET A 91 -0.86 -13.47 -2.06
N MET A 92 0.07 -14.03 -2.85
CA MET A 92 -0.02 -14.01 -4.29
C MET A 92 -1.30 -14.68 -4.80
N GLU A 93 -1.72 -15.79 -4.19
CA GLU A 93 -2.97 -16.47 -4.54
C GLU A 93 -4.21 -15.63 -4.18
N ARG A 94 -4.24 -14.96 -3.01
CA ARG A 94 -5.34 -14.07 -2.62
C ARG A 94 -5.51 -12.89 -3.58
N VAL A 95 -4.40 -12.28 -3.98
CA VAL A 95 -4.37 -11.15 -4.92
C VAL A 95 -4.78 -11.59 -6.33
N LYS A 96 -4.23 -12.71 -6.82
CA LYS A 96 -4.59 -13.26 -8.13
C LYS A 96 -6.08 -13.53 -8.25
N ASN A 97 -6.68 -14.15 -7.24
CA ASN A 97 -8.12 -14.44 -7.24
C ASN A 97 -8.93 -13.15 -7.30
N THR A 98 -8.60 -12.19 -6.44
CA THR A 98 -9.28 -10.89 -6.41
C THR A 98 -9.19 -10.13 -7.74
N LEU A 99 -8.01 -10.07 -8.36
CA LEU A 99 -7.81 -9.40 -9.64
C LEU A 99 -8.52 -10.11 -10.80
N LYS A 100 -8.63 -11.44 -10.76
CA LYS A 100 -9.41 -12.20 -11.75
C LYS A 100 -10.90 -11.91 -11.61
N ASP A 101 -11.42 -11.90 -10.38
CA ASP A 101 -12.84 -11.62 -10.11
C ASP A 101 -13.23 -10.23 -10.62
N ILE A 102 -12.37 -9.23 -10.36
CA ILE A 102 -12.55 -7.87 -10.88
C ILE A 102 -12.59 -7.82 -12.40
N LYS A 103 -11.67 -8.52 -13.08
CA LYS A 103 -11.62 -8.57 -14.54
C LYS A 103 -12.81 -9.32 -15.13
N GLY A 104 -13.37 -10.30 -14.40
CA GLY A 104 -14.58 -11.01 -14.81
C GLY A 104 -15.87 -10.19 -14.67
N ILE A 105 -15.88 -9.18 -13.79
CA ILE A 105 -17.04 -8.30 -13.56
C ILE A 105 -17.08 -7.12 -14.55
N VAL A 106 -15.95 -6.76 -15.17
CA VAL A 106 -15.91 -5.76 -16.26
C VAL A 106 -16.02 -6.50 -17.60
N PRO A 107 -17.17 -6.47 -18.30
CA PRO A 107 -17.26 -7.05 -19.63
C PRO A 107 -16.44 -6.20 -20.60
N GLY A 108 -15.44 -6.80 -21.23
CA GLY A 108 -14.75 -6.23 -22.39
C GLY A 108 -13.55 -5.35 -22.06
N PHE A 109 -12.37 -5.96 -22.18
CA PHE A 109 -11.43 -5.52 -23.22
C PHE A 109 -11.45 -6.57 -24.32
#